data_AF-A0A254PWE2-F1
#
_entry.id   AF-A0A254PWE2-F1
#
_cell.length_a   1.000
_cell.length_b   1.000
_cell.length_c   1.000
_cell.angle_alpha   90.00
_cell.angle_beta   90.00
_cell.angle_gamma   90.00
#
_symmetry.space_group_name_H-M   'P 1'
#
loop_
_entity.id
_entity.type
_entity.pdbx_description
1 polymer ?
#
loop_
_entity_poly.entity_id
_entity_poly.type
_entity_poly.pdbx_seq_one_letter_code
_entity_poly.pdbx_strand_id
1 'polypeptide(L)'
;MRSHTIRSTIFLGIFVAVCSFSSLVLATPAEEAELAQLDKIEQELELQREWAKYRWGKAQSDCHQKYWVNYCIGSARKEYRKEIDPITQQEIALHEAQRKLRKSLKDQEDIKRAAERASPVKAAERVDNQREFAEKQKDAAQRAADLEQRRKDAPKRAQENKSGTQLD
;
A
#
# COMPACT_ATOMS: atom_id res chain seq x y z
N MET A 1 -0.89 -41.28 50.51
CA MET A 1 -1.72 -40.11 50.16
C MET A 1 -0.87 -39.01 49.47
N ARG A 2 -0.30 -39.28 48.29
CA ARG A 2 0.70 -38.40 47.62
C ARG A 2 0.39 -38.11 46.13
N SER A 3 -0.85 -38.34 45.69
CA SER A 3 -1.22 -38.30 44.26
C SER A 3 -1.89 -36.98 43.82
N HIS A 4 -2.44 -36.19 44.75
CA HIS A 4 -3.20 -34.97 44.41
C HIS A 4 -2.34 -33.71 44.21
N THR A 5 -1.16 -33.64 44.84
CA THR A 5 -0.25 -32.48 44.70
C THR A 5 0.48 -32.45 43.37
N ILE A 6 0.77 -33.62 42.78
CA ILE A 6 1.51 -33.73 41.51
C ILE A 6 0.64 -33.35 40.31
N ARG A 7 -0.66 -33.67 40.34
CA ARG A 7 -1.59 -33.26 39.26
C ARG A 7 -1.80 -31.75 39.22
N SER A 8 -1.86 -31.09 40.38
CA SER A 8 -2.08 -29.63 40.48
C SER A 8 -0.91 -28.81 39.92
N THR A 9 0.34 -29.25 40.15
CA THR A 9 1.53 -28.56 39.61
C THR A 9 1.68 -28.73 38.10
N ILE A 10 1.23 -29.86 37.55
CA ILE A 10 1.21 -30.09 36.09
C ILE A 10 0.20 -29.17 35.41
N PHE A 11 -0.99 -28.98 35.98
CA PHE A 11 -1.99 -28.06 35.42
C PHE A 11 -1.57 -26.58 35.52
N LEU A 12 -0.91 -26.16 36.62
CA LEU A 12 -0.35 -24.81 36.73
C LEU A 12 0.82 -24.57 35.75
N GLY A 13 1.67 -25.58 35.54
CA GLY A 13 2.79 -25.48 34.58
C GLY A 13 2.34 -25.35 33.13
N ILE A 14 1.28 -26.06 32.73
CA ILE A 14 0.69 -25.96 31.40
C ILE A 14 0.02 -24.59 31.19
N PHE A 15 -0.65 -24.05 32.21
CA PHE A 15 -1.30 -22.74 32.13
C PHE A 15 -0.28 -21.59 32.00
N VAL A 16 0.84 -21.65 32.73
CA VAL A 16 1.93 -20.65 32.61
C VAL A 16 2.67 -20.77 31.27
N ALA A 17 2.87 -21.99 30.76
CA ALA A 17 3.48 -22.17 29.44
C ALA A 17 2.62 -21.59 28.31
N VAL A 18 1.30 -21.78 28.36
CA VAL A 18 0.36 -21.22 27.35
C VAL A 18 0.33 -19.69 27.40
N CYS A 19 0.49 -19.07 28.57
CA CYS A 19 0.59 -17.61 28.68
C CYS A 19 1.91 -17.01 28.16
N SER A 20 3.01 -17.78 28.12
CA SER A 20 4.31 -17.30 27.64
C SER A 20 4.52 -17.40 26.12
N PHE A 21 3.69 -18.17 25.40
CA PHE A 21 3.78 -18.27 23.93
C PHE A 21 2.92 -17.25 23.17
N SER A 22 2.17 -16.40 23.86
CA SER A 22 1.29 -15.39 23.23
C SER A 22 2.01 -14.15 22.68
N SER A 23 3.35 -14.13 22.67
CA SER A 23 4.13 -12.93 22.29
C SER A 23 5.20 -13.19 21.24
N LEU A 24 4.91 -14.02 20.23
CA LEU A 24 5.66 -14.01 18.97
C LEU A 24 4.77 -13.42 17.88
N VAL A 25 4.80 -12.08 17.79
CA VAL A 25 4.24 -11.32 16.67
C VAL A 25 5.12 -11.56 15.44
N LEU A 26 4.95 -12.73 14.80
CA LEU A 26 5.24 -12.93 13.37
C LEU A 26 3.93 -12.74 12.59
N ALA A 27 3.32 -11.56 12.73
CA ALA A 27 1.95 -11.33 12.26
C ALA A 27 1.83 -10.86 10.80
N THR A 28 2.92 -10.72 10.02
CA THR A 28 2.79 -10.21 8.63
C THR A 28 2.37 -11.24 7.58
N PRO A 29 2.96 -12.45 7.48
CA PRO A 29 2.63 -13.36 6.38
C PRO A 29 1.24 -14.00 6.52
N ALA A 30 0.75 -14.15 7.76
CA ALA A 30 -0.58 -14.69 8.03
C ALA A 30 -1.68 -13.68 7.68
N GLU A 31 -1.51 -12.41 8.06
CA GLU A 31 -2.43 -11.32 7.73
C GLU A 31 -2.47 -11.05 6.21
N GLU A 32 -1.32 -11.12 5.52
CA GLU A 32 -1.27 -11.01 4.06
C GLU A 32 -1.98 -12.18 3.35
N ALA A 33 -1.83 -13.41 3.87
CA ALA A 33 -2.52 -14.57 3.33
C ALA A 33 -4.04 -14.51 3.56
N GLU A 34 -4.48 -14.01 4.73
CA GLU A 34 -5.89 -13.76 5.02
C GLU A 34 -6.47 -12.71 4.07
N LEU A 35 -5.74 -11.62 3.82
CA LEU A 35 -6.17 -10.60 2.86
C LEU A 35 -6.33 -11.18 1.45
N ALA A 36 -5.39 -12.02 1.00
CA ALA A 36 -5.49 -12.69 -0.29
C ALA A 36 -6.67 -13.68 -0.38
N GLN A 37 -7.09 -14.27 0.75
CA GLN A 37 -8.31 -15.08 0.81
C GLN A 37 -9.57 -14.21 0.71
N LEU A 38 -9.62 -13.09 1.43
CA LEU A 38 -10.73 -12.14 1.35
C LEU A 38 -10.90 -11.56 -0.07
N ASP A 39 -9.80 -11.24 -0.74
CA ASP A 39 -9.81 -10.74 -2.12
C ASP A 39 -10.37 -11.81 -3.11
N LYS A 40 -10.16 -13.10 -2.86
CA LYS A 40 -10.80 -14.17 -3.67
C LYS A 40 -12.30 -14.24 -3.43
N ILE A 41 -12.74 -14.08 -2.18
CA ILE A 41 -14.17 -14.07 -1.85
C ILE A 41 -14.84 -12.85 -2.50
N GLU A 42 -14.17 -11.70 -2.50
CA GLU A 42 -14.64 -10.48 -3.19
C GLU A 42 -14.89 -10.75 -4.68
N GLN A 43 -13.95 -11.41 -5.37
CA GLN A 43 -14.10 -11.79 -6.78
C GLN A 43 -15.30 -12.71 -7.03
N GLU A 44 -15.54 -13.66 -6.12
CA GLU A 44 -16.70 -14.56 -6.24
C GLU A 44 -18.02 -13.82 -6.04
N LEU A 45 -18.09 -12.91 -5.06
CA LEU A 45 -19.26 -12.06 -4.84
C LEU A 45 -19.51 -11.10 -6.00
N GLU A 46 -18.45 -10.54 -6.60
CA GLU A 46 -18.54 -9.71 -7.79
C GLU A 46 -19.14 -10.48 -8.97
N LEU A 47 -18.67 -11.71 -9.20
CA LEU A 47 -19.23 -12.58 -10.23
C LEU A 47 -20.74 -12.84 -9.98
N GLN A 48 -21.12 -13.15 -8.73
CA GLN A 48 -22.53 -13.35 -8.37
C GLN A 48 -23.38 -12.10 -8.62
N ARG A 49 -22.86 -10.92 -8.26
CA ARG A 49 -23.48 -9.62 -8.52
C ARG A 49 -23.66 -9.36 -10.01
N GLU A 50 -22.65 -9.67 -10.82
CA GLU A 50 -22.72 -9.51 -12.28
C GLU A 50 -23.79 -10.41 -12.89
N TRP A 51 -23.88 -11.66 -12.47
CA TRP A 51 -24.95 -12.56 -12.91
C TRP A 51 -26.34 -12.06 -12.51
N ALA A 52 -26.51 -11.51 -11.30
CA ALA A 52 -27.76 -10.90 -10.87
C ALA A 52 -28.11 -9.67 -11.72
N LYS A 53 -27.14 -8.80 -12.02
CA LYS A 53 -27.31 -7.64 -12.92
C LYS A 53 -27.68 -8.07 -14.33
N TYR A 54 -27.04 -9.13 -14.86
CA TYR A 54 -27.35 -9.68 -16.17
C TYR A 54 -28.80 -10.19 -16.24
N ARG A 55 -29.21 -11.02 -15.26
CA ARG A 55 -30.60 -11.51 -15.17
C ARG A 55 -31.60 -10.36 -15.08
N TRP A 56 -31.30 -9.34 -14.28
CA TRP A 56 -32.11 -8.14 -14.19
C TRP A 56 -32.22 -7.39 -15.52
N GLY A 57 -31.09 -7.17 -16.20
CA GLY A 57 -31.07 -6.50 -17.51
C GLY A 57 -31.90 -7.23 -18.56
N LYS A 58 -31.81 -8.57 -18.59
CA LYS A 58 -32.63 -9.42 -19.46
C LYS A 58 -34.12 -9.35 -19.10
N ALA A 59 -34.46 -9.45 -17.81
CA ALA A 59 -35.85 -9.33 -17.36
C ALA A 59 -36.43 -7.95 -17.69
N GLN A 60 -35.62 -6.90 -17.57
CA GLN A 60 -36.00 -5.54 -17.95
C GLN A 60 -36.28 -5.43 -19.45
N SER A 61 -35.38 -5.94 -20.31
CA SER A 61 -35.60 -5.93 -21.76
C SER A 61 -36.86 -6.72 -22.15
N ASP A 62 -37.08 -7.87 -21.53
CA ASP A 62 -38.27 -8.71 -21.76
C ASP A 62 -39.56 -8.01 -21.31
N CYS A 63 -39.51 -7.23 -20.23
CA CYS A 63 -40.65 -6.42 -19.77
C CYS A 63 -41.04 -5.34 -20.77
N HIS A 64 -40.10 -4.76 -21.50
CA HIS A 64 -40.40 -3.75 -22.53
C HIS A 64 -41.16 -4.33 -23.74
N GLN A 65 -41.17 -5.65 -23.92
CA GLN A 65 -41.95 -6.33 -24.95
C GLN A 65 -43.39 -6.64 -24.52
N LYS A 66 -43.80 -6.32 -23.29
CA LYS A 66 -45.13 -6.62 -22.75
C LYS A 66 -46.01 -5.36 -22.69
N TYR A 67 -47.33 -5.55 -22.75
CA TYR A 67 -48.29 -4.45 -22.64
C TYR A 67 -48.24 -3.74 -21.27
N TRP A 68 -48.06 -4.50 -20.18
CA TRP A 68 -48.00 -3.99 -18.80
C TRP A 68 -46.55 -3.74 -18.32
N VAL A 69 -45.79 -2.91 -19.05
CA VAL A 69 -44.34 -2.67 -18.80
C VAL A 69 -44.06 -2.25 -17.35
N ASN A 70 -44.76 -1.25 -16.84
CA ASN A 70 -44.50 -0.69 -15.50
C ASN A 70 -44.70 -1.71 -14.38
N TYR A 71 -45.76 -2.52 -14.47
CA TYR A 71 -46.01 -3.59 -13.51
C TYR A 71 -44.93 -4.67 -13.60
N CYS A 72 -44.57 -5.07 -14.82
CA CYS A 72 -43.51 -6.07 -15.06
C CYS A 72 -42.16 -5.63 -14.48
N ILE A 73 -41.72 -4.40 -14.78
CA ILE A 73 -40.47 -3.82 -14.25
C ILE A 73 -40.50 -3.78 -12.72
N GLY A 74 -41.63 -3.37 -12.13
CA GLY A 74 -41.80 -3.34 -10.68
C GLY A 74 -41.66 -4.72 -10.04
N SER A 75 -42.23 -5.76 -10.65
CA SER A 75 -42.10 -7.15 -10.19
C SER A 75 -40.67 -7.66 -10.33
N ALA A 76 -40.08 -7.52 -11.51
CA ALA A 76 -38.70 -7.96 -11.76
C ALA A 76 -37.68 -7.23 -10.84
N ARG A 77 -37.95 -5.97 -10.47
CA ARG A 77 -37.11 -5.23 -9.53
C ARG A 77 -37.19 -5.79 -8.11
N LYS A 78 -38.35 -6.30 -7.69
CA LYS A 78 -38.50 -6.97 -6.39
C LYS A 78 -37.69 -8.25 -6.34
N GLU A 79 -37.72 -9.05 -7.41
CA GLU A 79 -36.90 -10.26 -7.49
C GLU A 79 -35.40 -9.93 -7.51
N TYR A 80 -34.99 -8.94 -8.30
CA TYR A 80 -33.60 -8.48 -8.29
C TYR A 80 -33.13 -8.01 -6.90
N ARG A 81 -33.99 -7.29 -6.15
CA ARG A 81 -33.67 -6.88 -4.77
C ARG A 81 -33.41 -8.07 -3.85
N LYS A 82 -34.26 -9.09 -3.91
CA LYS A 82 -34.08 -10.32 -3.10
C LYS A 82 -32.74 -11.01 -3.39
N GLU A 83 -32.27 -10.96 -4.64
CA GLU A 83 -30.98 -11.53 -5.02
C GLU A 83 -29.79 -10.63 -4.62
N ILE A 84 -29.88 -9.31 -4.85
CA ILE A 84 -28.74 -8.40 -4.69
C ILE A 84 -28.52 -7.92 -3.26
N ASP A 85 -29.58 -7.81 -2.47
CA ASP A 85 -29.52 -7.33 -1.09
C ASP A 85 -28.60 -8.20 -0.22
N PRO A 86 -28.72 -9.54 -0.20
CA PRO A 86 -27.80 -10.39 0.58
C PRO A 86 -26.35 -10.31 0.09
N ILE A 87 -26.12 -10.25 -1.23
CA ILE A 87 -24.77 -10.10 -1.81
C ILE A 87 -24.15 -8.77 -1.35
N THR A 88 -24.93 -7.70 -1.37
CA THR A 88 -24.49 -6.37 -0.93
C THR A 88 -24.16 -6.34 0.55
N GLN A 89 -24.93 -7.02 1.41
CA GLN A 89 -24.60 -7.14 2.83
C GLN A 89 -23.29 -7.90 3.05
N GLN A 90 -23.06 -8.99 2.30
CA GLN A 90 -21.82 -9.78 2.36
C GLN A 90 -20.61 -8.95 1.93
N GLU A 91 -20.70 -8.19 0.83
CA GLU A 91 -19.64 -7.29 0.38
C GLU A 91 -19.33 -6.19 1.40
N ILE A 92 -20.34 -5.58 2.01
CA ILE A 92 -20.12 -4.54 3.02
C ILE A 92 -19.33 -5.10 4.21
N ALA A 93 -19.72 -6.29 4.69
CA ALA A 93 -19.04 -6.97 5.79
C ALA A 93 -17.59 -7.37 5.40
N LEU A 94 -17.41 -7.90 4.19
CA LEU A 94 -16.10 -8.27 3.65
C LEU A 94 -15.19 -7.04 3.55
N HIS A 95 -15.67 -5.95 2.95
CA HIS A 95 -14.90 -4.72 2.79
C HIS A 95 -14.55 -4.10 4.15
N GLU A 96 -15.41 -4.24 5.17
CA GLU A 96 -15.08 -3.81 6.52
C GLU A 96 -13.92 -4.63 7.13
N ALA A 97 -13.94 -5.95 6.95
CA ALA A 97 -12.84 -6.82 7.37
C ALA A 97 -11.52 -6.47 6.65
N GLN A 98 -11.55 -6.34 5.31
CA GLN A 98 -10.38 -5.91 4.53
C GLN A 98 -9.85 -4.55 4.97
N ARG A 99 -10.73 -3.56 5.24
CA ARG A 99 -10.30 -2.23 5.71
C ARG A 99 -9.57 -2.33 7.05
N LYS A 100 -10.07 -3.14 7.99
CA LYS A 100 -9.42 -3.35 9.30
C LYS A 100 -8.05 -4.00 9.14
N LEU A 101 -7.95 -5.03 8.31
CA LEU A 101 -6.72 -5.78 8.07
C LEU A 101 -5.66 -4.95 7.32
N ARG A 102 -6.06 -4.23 6.25
CA ARG A 102 -5.15 -3.32 5.53
C ARG A 102 -4.65 -2.19 6.44
N LYS A 103 -5.49 -1.74 7.37
CA LYS A 103 -5.08 -0.75 8.37
C LYS A 103 -4.04 -1.31 9.34
N SER A 104 -4.24 -2.52 9.89
CA SER A 104 -3.25 -3.12 10.81
C SER A 104 -1.92 -3.36 10.13
N LEU A 105 -1.93 -3.89 8.90
CA LEU A 105 -0.72 -4.10 8.09
C LEU A 105 0.03 -2.78 7.83
N LYS A 106 -0.71 -1.72 7.46
CA LYS A 106 -0.12 -0.39 7.26
C LYS A 106 0.48 0.16 8.54
N ASP A 107 -0.23 0.08 9.67
CA ASP A 107 0.25 0.58 10.95
C ASP A 107 1.55 -0.13 11.36
N GLN A 108 1.64 -1.46 11.13
CA GLN A 108 2.86 -2.23 11.35
C GLN A 108 4.01 -1.80 10.42
N GLU A 109 3.74 -1.58 9.14
CA GLU A 109 4.74 -1.11 8.17
C GLU A 109 5.25 0.29 8.52
N ASP A 110 4.36 1.20 8.92
CA ASP A 110 4.71 2.56 9.32
C ASP A 110 5.61 2.55 10.58
N ILE A 111 5.34 1.67 11.54
CA ILE A 111 6.23 1.45 12.70
C ILE A 111 7.61 0.97 12.27
N LYS A 112 7.69 -0.05 11.38
CA LYS A 112 8.97 -0.55 10.85
C LYS A 112 9.74 0.56 10.14
N ARG A 113 9.06 1.33 9.29
CA ARG A 113 9.65 2.43 8.54
C ARG A 113 10.11 3.57 9.45
N ALA A 114 9.38 3.85 10.54
CA ALA A 114 9.82 4.80 11.55
C ALA A 114 11.07 4.33 12.29
N ALA A 115 11.12 3.05 12.67
CA ALA A 115 12.29 2.44 13.31
C ALA A 115 13.52 2.45 12.38
N GLU A 116 13.36 2.13 11.10
CA GLU A 116 14.43 2.20 10.10
C GLU A 116 14.96 3.63 9.93
N ARG A 117 14.08 4.64 9.87
CA ARG A 117 14.50 6.06 9.79
C ARG A 117 15.25 6.51 11.05
N ALA A 118 14.85 6.02 12.20
CA ALA A 118 15.51 6.28 13.48
C ALA A 118 16.81 5.49 13.65
N SER A 119 17.11 4.53 12.76
CA SER A 119 18.33 3.71 12.86
C SER A 119 19.60 4.56 12.77
N PRO A 120 20.66 4.19 13.50
CA PRO A 120 21.92 4.92 13.49
C PRO A 120 22.59 4.92 12.11
N VAL A 121 22.39 3.87 11.32
CA VAL A 121 22.88 3.78 9.93
C VAL A 121 22.23 4.87 9.08
N LYS A 122 20.90 5.01 9.13
CA LYS A 122 20.19 6.08 8.42
C LYS A 122 20.51 7.47 8.98
N ALA A 123 20.82 7.58 10.27
CA ALA A 123 21.30 8.84 10.84
C ALA A 123 22.66 9.25 10.30
N ALA A 124 23.62 8.32 10.21
CA ALA A 124 24.93 8.56 9.62
C ALA A 124 24.81 8.94 8.13
N GLU A 125 24.01 8.22 7.36
CA GLU A 125 23.75 8.51 5.95
C GLU A 125 23.21 9.94 5.75
N ARG A 126 22.32 10.43 6.64
CA ARG A 126 21.84 11.82 6.58
C ARG A 126 22.96 12.84 6.80
N VAL A 127 23.89 12.56 7.70
CA VAL A 127 25.04 13.45 7.96
C VAL A 127 25.98 13.47 6.77
N ASP A 128 26.27 12.31 6.19
CA ASP A 128 27.15 12.21 5.02
C ASP A 128 26.53 12.89 3.79
N ASN A 129 25.23 12.69 3.56
CA ASN A 129 24.49 13.38 2.50
C ASN A 129 24.53 14.91 2.67
N GLN A 130 24.43 15.42 3.90
CA GLN A 130 24.56 16.86 4.19
C GLN A 130 25.97 17.38 3.86
N ARG A 131 27.01 16.61 4.19
CA ARG A 131 28.40 16.97 3.90
C ARG A 131 28.65 16.98 2.40
N GLU A 132 28.27 15.92 1.69
CA GLU A 132 28.40 15.86 0.23
C GLU A 132 27.63 16.99 -0.46
N PHE A 133 26.43 17.32 0.01
CA PHE A 133 25.67 18.43 -0.55
C PHE A 133 26.41 19.76 -0.35
N ALA A 134 26.95 20.01 0.83
CA ALA A 134 27.72 21.22 1.10
C ALA A 134 28.99 21.32 0.23
N GLU A 135 29.68 20.21 -0.01
CA GLU A 135 30.84 20.14 -0.92
C GLU A 135 30.43 20.42 -2.36
N LYS A 136 29.39 19.75 -2.86
CA LYS A 136 28.84 19.99 -4.22
C LYS A 136 28.44 21.45 -4.43
N GLN A 137 27.91 22.12 -3.42
CA GLN A 137 27.58 23.55 -3.48
C GLN A 137 28.83 24.44 -3.59
N LYS A 138 29.91 24.11 -2.87
CA LYS A 138 31.20 24.83 -2.99
C LYS A 138 31.80 24.63 -4.38
N ASP A 139 31.81 23.40 -4.88
CA ASP A 139 32.35 23.07 -6.21
C ASP A 139 31.53 23.74 -7.32
N ALA A 140 30.20 23.81 -7.17
CA ALA A 140 29.34 24.52 -8.09
C ALA A 140 29.65 26.03 -8.11
N ALA A 141 29.86 26.64 -6.94
CA ALA A 141 30.25 28.04 -6.84
C ALA A 141 31.63 28.31 -7.45
N GLN A 142 32.61 27.45 -7.20
CA GLN A 142 33.95 27.55 -7.80
C GLN A 142 33.90 27.42 -9.33
N ARG A 143 33.15 26.44 -9.84
CA ARG A 143 32.95 26.27 -11.29
C ARG A 143 32.25 27.48 -11.90
N ALA A 144 31.25 28.05 -11.24
CA ALA A 144 30.59 29.27 -11.72
C ALA A 144 31.56 30.46 -11.78
N ALA A 145 32.43 30.62 -10.76
CA ALA A 145 33.44 31.67 -10.73
C ALA A 145 34.51 31.49 -11.82
N ASP A 146 35.01 30.27 -12.02
CA ASP A 146 35.98 29.97 -13.10
C ASP A 146 35.37 30.24 -14.48
N LEU A 147 34.11 29.84 -14.71
CA LEU A 147 33.41 30.13 -15.96
C LEU A 147 33.26 31.64 -16.19
N GLU A 148 32.99 32.42 -15.15
CA GLU A 148 32.90 33.88 -15.26
C GLU A 148 34.26 34.52 -15.57
N GLN A 149 35.36 34.06 -14.96
CA GLN A 149 36.71 34.50 -15.32
C GLN A 149 37.04 34.15 -16.77
N ARG A 150 36.74 32.92 -17.20
CA ARG A 150 36.93 32.50 -18.59
C ARG A 150 36.11 33.34 -19.57
N ARG A 151 34.91 33.79 -19.20
CA ARG A 151 34.10 34.71 -20.01
C ARG A 151 34.75 36.08 -20.14
N LYS A 152 35.34 36.62 -19.07
CA LYS A 152 36.07 37.91 -19.08
C LYS A 152 37.37 37.84 -19.88
N ASP A 153 38.08 36.72 -19.80
CA ASP A 153 39.33 36.50 -20.55
C ASP A 153 39.11 36.09 -22.02
N ALA A 154 37.88 35.71 -22.40
CA ALA A 154 37.54 35.31 -23.77
C ALA A 154 37.86 36.37 -24.84
N PRO A 155 37.51 37.66 -24.70
CA PRO A 155 37.87 38.69 -25.68
C PRO A 155 39.39 38.88 -25.80
N LYS A 156 40.12 38.80 -24.68
CA LYS A 156 41.58 38.96 -24.66
C LYS A 156 42.27 37.79 -25.37
N ARG A 157 41.86 36.55 -25.06
CA ARG A 157 42.30 35.34 -25.79
C ARG A 157 41.91 35.38 -27.27
N ALA A 158 40.77 35.95 -27.62
CA ALA A 158 40.36 36.10 -29.03
C ALA A 158 41.23 37.12 -29.78
N GLN A 159 41.71 38.18 -29.11
CA GLN A 159 42.66 39.14 -29.69
C GLN A 159 44.05 38.52 -29.84
N GLU A 160 44.57 37.84 -28.81
CA GLU A 160 45.87 37.16 -28.84
C GLU A 160 45.94 36.09 -29.95
N ASN A 161 44.87 35.32 -30.14
CA ASN A 161 44.78 34.34 -31.24
C ASN A 161 44.72 35.00 -32.63
N LYS A 162 44.08 36.17 -32.77
CA LYS A 162 44.04 36.93 -34.04
C LYS A 162 45.38 37.58 -34.38
N SER A 163 46.14 38.02 -33.39
CA SER A 163 47.49 38.55 -33.60
C SER A 163 48.52 37.45 -33.87
N GLY A 164 48.34 36.25 -33.32
CA GLY A 164 49.22 35.11 -33.56
C GLY A 164 49.06 34.46 -34.94
N THR A 165 47.90 34.62 -35.59
CA THR A 165 47.64 34.15 -36.96
C THR A 165 48.03 35.15 -38.06
N GLN A 166 48.59 36.32 -37.71
CA GLN A 166 49.13 37.30 -38.66
C GLN A 166 50.65 37.18 -38.87
N LEU A 167 51.21 36.00 -38.63
CA LEU A 167 52.56 35.65 -39.08
C LEU A 167 52.48 35.04 -40.47
N ASP A 168 52.36 35.91 -41.48
CA ASP A 168 52.79 35.73 -42.89
C ASP A 168 52.71 37.09 -43.61
#